data_AF-A0A968JJ42-F1
#
_entry.id   AF-A0A968JJ42-F1
#
_cell.length_a   1.000
_cell.length_b   1.000
_cell.length_c   1.000
_cell.angle_alpha   90.00
_cell.angle_beta   90.00
_cell.angle_gamma   90.00
#
_symmetry.space_group_name_H-M   'P 1'
#
loop_
_entity.id
_entity.type
_entity.pdbx_description
1 polymer ?
#
loop_
_entity_poly.entity_id
_entity_poly.type
_entity_poly.pdbx_seq_one_letter_code
_entity_poly.pdbx_strand_id
1 'polypeptide(L)'
;MCYRYAQRWVDAFHEDQQMIAFETPLYLKSLHNLLNTLFNLWHYERFMDALQKFEAAKSVLPLEQVVNMEGLYYLYYYTHQINKHYMQGTYSEGISLVPQLMDIISSEQYNWDDHRLMLFYYKVACLYFGSNNNSKAIDYLNLIINQKNPDYRQDIQSFARILSLIAHFELGNERLVEYQIKSVYRFLGKMKDLHQVQQEIFRFLRRTPKMRANQLKQEFIDLKTKLEEIKRKPYEGRPFLYLDIISW
;
A
#
# COMPACT_ATOMS: atom_id res chain seq x y z
N MET A 1 -16.59 -8.01 11.04
CA MET A 1 -17.64 -8.55 10.16
C MET A 1 -17.06 -9.05 8.83
N CYS A 2 -16.23 -8.27 8.13
CA CYS A 2 -15.60 -8.67 6.86
C CYS A 2 -14.76 -9.97 6.92
N TYR A 3 -13.98 -10.19 8.00
CA TYR A 3 -13.18 -11.42 8.15
C TYR A 3 -14.02 -12.70 8.08
N ARG A 4 -15.16 -12.73 8.79
CA ARG A 4 -16.02 -13.92 8.81
C ARG A 4 -16.58 -14.25 7.43
N TYR A 5 -16.95 -13.24 6.65
CA TYR A 5 -17.45 -13.45 5.29
C TYR A 5 -16.33 -13.85 4.31
N ALA A 6 -15.14 -13.26 4.44
CA ALA A 6 -13.99 -13.66 3.63
C ALA A 6 -13.57 -15.11 3.93
N GLN A 7 -13.57 -15.50 5.20
CA GLN A 7 -13.29 -16.89 5.61
C GLN A 7 -14.35 -17.84 5.05
N ARG A 8 -15.64 -17.53 5.25
CA ARG A 8 -16.75 -18.36 4.71
C ARG A 8 -16.70 -18.52 3.19
N TRP A 9 -16.23 -17.53 2.46
CA TRP A 9 -16.08 -17.65 1.01
C TRP A 9 -14.99 -18.64 0.63
N VAL A 10 -13.85 -18.65 1.34
CA VAL A 10 -12.81 -19.67 1.15
C VAL A 10 -13.33 -21.04 1.57
N ASP A 11 -14.02 -21.13 2.71
CA ASP A 11 -14.56 -22.38 3.23
C ASP A 11 -15.55 -23.03 2.25
N ALA A 12 -16.40 -22.24 1.57
CA ALA A 12 -17.33 -22.74 0.57
C ALA A 12 -16.63 -23.44 -0.62
N PHE A 13 -15.43 -22.99 -1.01
CA PHE A 13 -14.62 -23.69 -2.02
C PHE A 13 -13.94 -24.94 -1.47
N HIS A 14 -13.67 -25.00 -0.17
CA HIS A 14 -13.07 -26.19 0.45
C HIS A 14 -14.12 -27.27 0.74
N GLU A 15 -15.38 -26.89 0.93
CA GLU A 15 -16.54 -27.81 1.01
C GLU A 15 -16.83 -28.47 -0.34
N ASP A 16 -16.64 -27.77 -1.46
CA ASP A 16 -16.75 -28.31 -2.83
C ASP A 16 -15.45 -28.10 -3.62
N GLN A 17 -14.51 -29.04 -3.47
CA GLN A 17 -13.18 -28.94 -4.08
C GLN A 17 -13.21 -28.90 -5.62
N GLN A 18 -14.27 -29.42 -6.26
CA GLN A 18 -14.38 -29.38 -7.72
C GLN A 18 -14.49 -27.92 -8.21
N MET A 19 -15.19 -27.08 -7.44
CA MET A 19 -15.36 -25.66 -7.74
C MET A 19 -14.05 -24.88 -7.72
N ILE A 20 -13.01 -25.36 -7.05
CA ILE A 20 -11.68 -24.73 -7.09
C ILE A 20 -11.12 -24.75 -8.52
N ALA A 21 -11.24 -25.88 -9.22
CA ALA A 21 -10.76 -26.01 -10.59
C ALA A 21 -11.69 -25.25 -11.56
N PHE A 22 -13.01 -25.42 -11.42
CA PHE A 22 -14.00 -24.77 -12.31
C PHE A 22 -13.99 -23.24 -12.20
N GLU A 23 -13.84 -22.71 -10.99
CA GLU A 23 -13.92 -21.28 -10.68
C GLU A 23 -12.62 -20.75 -10.09
N THR A 24 -11.48 -21.18 -10.64
CA THR A 24 -10.12 -20.80 -10.23
C THR A 24 -9.97 -19.28 -9.98
N PRO A 25 -10.45 -18.37 -10.86
CA PRO A 25 -10.34 -16.93 -10.62
C PRO A 25 -11.12 -16.44 -9.38
N LEU A 26 -12.28 -17.01 -9.09
CA LEU A 26 -13.07 -16.67 -7.90
C LEU A 26 -12.43 -17.24 -6.64
N TYR A 27 -11.86 -18.44 -6.72
CA TYR A 27 -11.10 -19.02 -5.62
C TYR A 27 -9.89 -18.15 -5.25
N LEU A 28 -9.08 -17.74 -6.24
CA LEU A 28 -7.96 -16.82 -6.03
C LEU A 28 -8.41 -15.48 -5.41
N LYS A 29 -9.54 -14.93 -5.87
CA LYS A 29 -10.13 -13.71 -5.29
C LYS A 29 -10.57 -13.92 -3.84
N SER A 30 -11.14 -15.08 -3.50
CA SER A 30 -11.55 -15.39 -2.14
C SER A 30 -10.36 -15.39 -1.17
N LEU A 31 -9.25 -16.03 -1.56
CA LEU A 31 -8.00 -16.06 -0.82
C LEU A 31 -7.39 -14.66 -0.68
N HIS A 32 -7.35 -13.88 -1.77
CA HIS A 32 -6.90 -12.49 -1.76
C HIS A 32 -7.68 -11.62 -0.77
N ASN A 33 -9.01 -11.76 -0.74
CA ASN A 33 -9.86 -11.01 0.18
C ASN A 33 -9.66 -11.44 1.64
N LEU A 34 -9.47 -12.74 1.88
CA LEU A 34 -9.12 -13.25 3.21
C LEU A 34 -7.78 -12.66 3.67
N LEU A 35 -6.74 -12.73 2.84
CA LEU A 35 -5.41 -12.20 3.12
C LEU A 35 -5.42 -10.68 3.35
N ASN A 36 -6.10 -9.91 2.52
CA ASN A 36 -6.27 -8.47 2.73
C ASN A 36 -6.94 -8.17 4.07
N THR A 37 -7.99 -8.93 4.41
CA THR A 37 -8.72 -8.70 5.66
C THR A 37 -7.84 -9.03 6.88
N LEU A 38 -7.09 -10.12 6.82
CA LEU A 38 -6.17 -10.52 7.88
C LEU A 38 -5.03 -9.52 8.05
N PHE A 39 -4.45 -9.04 6.94
CA PHE A 39 -3.45 -7.98 6.94
C PHE A 39 -3.99 -6.69 7.57
N ASN A 40 -5.17 -6.24 7.14
CA ASN A 40 -5.78 -5.01 7.65
C ASN A 40 -6.11 -5.07 9.15
N LEU A 41 -6.39 -6.27 9.67
CA LEU A 41 -6.66 -6.52 11.08
C LEU A 41 -5.39 -6.82 11.90
N TRP A 42 -4.22 -6.84 11.25
CA TRP A 42 -2.94 -7.23 11.87
C TRP A 42 -2.98 -8.62 12.55
N HIS A 43 -3.74 -9.57 11.98
CA HIS A 43 -3.79 -10.96 12.46
C HIS A 43 -2.66 -11.80 11.84
N TYR A 44 -1.44 -11.64 12.37
CA TYR A 44 -0.21 -12.21 11.81
C TYR A 44 -0.26 -13.73 11.59
N GLU A 45 -0.49 -14.52 12.64
CA GLU A 45 -0.49 -16.00 12.55
C GLU A 45 -1.45 -16.51 11.46
N ARG A 46 -2.68 -16.01 11.48
CA ARG A 46 -3.71 -16.38 10.49
C ARG A 46 -3.37 -15.91 9.08
N PHE A 47 -2.73 -14.74 8.95
CA PHE A 47 -2.27 -14.24 7.66
C PHE A 47 -1.20 -15.17 7.07
N MET A 48 -0.24 -15.61 7.89
CA MET A 48 0.80 -16.56 7.48
C MET A 48 0.21 -17.92 7.06
N ASP A 49 -0.74 -18.46 7.84
CA ASP A 49 -1.45 -19.70 7.48
C ASP A 49 -2.20 -19.58 6.14
N ALA A 50 -2.93 -18.47 5.96
CA ALA A 50 -3.66 -18.21 4.72
C ALA A 50 -2.72 -18.01 3.53
N LEU A 51 -1.55 -17.38 3.74
CA LEU A 51 -0.56 -17.13 2.71
C LEU A 51 0.09 -18.43 2.25
N GLN A 52 0.44 -19.32 3.18
CA GLN A 52 0.95 -20.65 2.86
C GLN A 52 -0.05 -21.45 2.01
N LYS A 53 -1.35 -21.41 2.35
CA LYS A 53 -2.41 -22.04 1.55
C LYS A 53 -2.52 -21.44 0.16
N PHE A 54 -2.41 -20.11 0.04
CA PHE A 54 -2.42 -19.42 -1.24
C PHE A 54 -1.22 -19.81 -2.11
N GLU A 55 -0.01 -19.87 -1.56
CA GLU A 55 1.20 -20.29 -2.28
C GLU A 55 1.11 -21.75 -2.72
N ALA A 56 0.62 -22.64 -1.85
CA ALA A 56 0.42 -24.06 -2.17
C ALA A 56 -0.60 -24.26 -3.31
N ALA A 57 -1.60 -23.38 -3.44
CA ALA A 57 -2.61 -23.46 -4.49
C ALA A 57 -1.99 -23.37 -5.90
N LYS A 58 -0.82 -22.73 -6.07
CA LYS A 58 -0.12 -22.68 -7.36
C LYS A 58 0.11 -24.07 -7.97
N SER A 59 0.41 -25.06 -7.13
CA SER A 59 0.73 -26.43 -7.58
C SER A 59 -0.51 -27.25 -7.99
N VAL A 60 -1.70 -26.82 -7.56
CA VAL A 60 -2.96 -27.55 -7.76
C VAL A 60 -3.81 -26.90 -8.86
N LEU A 61 -3.64 -25.60 -9.07
CA LEU A 61 -4.41 -24.83 -10.03
C LEU A 61 -3.77 -24.89 -11.44
N PRO A 62 -4.57 -24.99 -12.51
CA PRO A 62 -4.08 -25.03 -13.90
C PRO A 62 -3.69 -23.63 -14.41
N LEU A 63 -2.83 -22.91 -13.68
CA LEU A 63 -2.50 -21.50 -13.95
C LEU A 63 -1.75 -21.32 -15.27
N GLU A 64 -0.84 -22.22 -15.60
CA GLU A 64 0.04 -22.16 -16.79
C GLU A 64 -0.74 -22.31 -18.10
N GLN A 65 -2.00 -22.76 -18.03
CA GLN A 65 -2.85 -22.94 -19.21
C GLN A 65 -3.54 -21.64 -19.65
N VAL A 66 -3.65 -20.66 -18.74
CA VAL A 66 -4.40 -19.42 -18.97
C VAL A 66 -3.64 -18.23 -18.42
N VAL A 67 -3.02 -17.44 -19.30
CA VAL A 67 -2.22 -16.24 -18.98
C VAL A 67 -2.94 -15.30 -18.00
N ASN A 68 -4.25 -15.11 -18.16
CA ASN A 68 -5.04 -14.25 -17.26
C ASN A 68 -5.13 -14.80 -15.83
N MET A 69 -5.17 -16.13 -15.65
CA MET A 69 -5.19 -16.77 -14.34
C MET A 69 -3.81 -16.70 -13.69
N GLU A 70 -2.76 -16.96 -14.47
CA GLU A 70 -1.38 -16.80 -14.02
C GLU A 70 -1.10 -15.35 -13.57
N GLY A 71 -1.48 -14.38 -14.40
CA GLY A 71 -1.34 -12.96 -14.07
C GLY A 71 -2.14 -12.53 -12.85
N LEU A 72 -3.32 -13.13 -12.61
CA LEU A 72 -4.10 -12.92 -11.40
C LEU A 72 -3.41 -13.50 -10.16
N TYR A 73 -2.84 -14.69 -10.28
CA TYR A 73 -2.06 -15.31 -9.21
C TYR A 73 -0.87 -14.43 -8.84
N TYR A 74 -0.03 -14.02 -9.80
CA TYR A 74 1.15 -13.21 -9.49
C TYR A 74 0.80 -11.83 -8.94
N LEU A 75 -0.29 -11.21 -9.41
CA LEU A 75 -0.80 -9.96 -8.84
C LEU A 75 -1.04 -10.10 -7.32
N TYR A 76 -1.70 -11.19 -6.90
CA TYR A 76 -1.99 -11.45 -5.50
C TYR A 76 -0.77 -11.92 -4.73
N TYR A 77 0.07 -12.76 -5.33
CA TYR A 77 1.34 -13.21 -4.77
C TYR A 77 2.22 -12.02 -4.37
N TYR A 78 2.57 -11.14 -5.31
CA TYR A 78 3.42 -9.99 -5.00
C TYR A 78 2.76 -9.05 -4.00
N THR A 79 1.45 -8.83 -4.09
CA THR A 79 0.72 -8.02 -3.11
C THR A 79 0.89 -8.56 -1.69
N HIS A 80 0.73 -9.88 -1.50
CA HIS A 80 0.76 -10.48 -0.17
C HIS A 80 2.16 -10.80 0.34
N GLN A 81 3.13 -11.07 -0.53
CA GLN A 81 4.54 -11.16 -0.12
C GLN A 81 5.05 -9.80 0.37
N ILE A 82 4.69 -8.70 -0.29
CA ILE A 82 5.02 -7.36 0.22
C ILE A 82 4.34 -7.11 1.57
N ASN A 83 3.04 -7.44 1.70
CA ASN A 83 2.34 -7.29 2.98
C ASN A 83 2.97 -8.12 4.11
N LYS A 84 3.47 -9.33 3.82
CA LYS A 84 4.23 -10.14 4.78
C LYS A 84 5.44 -9.37 5.28
N HIS A 85 6.24 -8.79 4.38
CA HIS A 85 7.41 -7.99 4.78
C HIS A 85 7.02 -6.76 5.61
N TYR A 86 5.89 -6.12 5.33
CA TYR A 86 5.37 -5.04 6.18
C TYR A 86 5.02 -5.53 7.58
N MET A 87 4.33 -6.67 7.70
CA MET A 87 3.96 -7.21 9.01
C MET A 87 5.17 -7.64 9.84
N GLN A 88 6.23 -8.10 9.17
CA GLN A 88 7.46 -8.57 9.81
C GLN A 88 8.50 -7.46 10.04
N GLY A 89 8.31 -6.27 9.46
CA GLY A 89 9.30 -5.18 9.49
C GLY A 89 10.56 -5.44 8.64
N THR A 90 10.56 -6.49 7.83
CA THR A 90 11.68 -6.94 6.98
C THR A 90 11.69 -6.21 5.63
N TYR A 91 11.74 -4.88 5.67
CA TYR A 91 11.62 -4.04 4.46
C TYR A 91 12.79 -4.24 3.49
N SER A 92 14.01 -4.37 4.02
CA SER A 92 15.22 -4.60 3.23
C SER A 92 15.17 -5.93 2.48
N GLU A 93 14.68 -6.99 3.11
CA GLU A 93 14.47 -8.29 2.46
C GLU A 93 13.39 -8.19 1.38
N GLY A 94 12.31 -7.45 1.63
CA GLY A 94 11.23 -7.28 0.66
C GLY A 94 11.66 -6.60 -0.65
N ILE A 95 12.77 -5.84 -0.65
CA ILE A 95 13.33 -5.23 -1.87
C ILE A 95 13.76 -6.32 -2.88
N SER A 96 14.09 -7.54 -2.44
CA SER A 96 14.47 -8.61 -3.37
C SER A 96 13.35 -9.02 -4.33
N LEU A 97 12.08 -8.71 -4.00
CA LEU A 97 10.92 -8.95 -4.86
C LEU A 97 10.83 -7.94 -6.02
N VAL A 98 11.43 -6.76 -5.86
CA VAL A 98 11.24 -5.61 -6.76
C VAL A 98 11.75 -5.88 -8.19
N PRO A 99 12.95 -6.45 -8.41
CA PRO A 99 13.46 -6.64 -9.77
C PRO A 99 12.53 -7.49 -10.64
N GLN A 100 12.07 -8.63 -10.12
CA GLN A 100 11.16 -9.52 -10.87
C GLN A 100 9.78 -8.90 -11.07
N LEU A 101 9.25 -8.22 -10.05
CA LEU A 101 7.97 -7.50 -10.18
C LEU A 101 8.04 -6.39 -11.24
N MET A 102 9.14 -5.62 -11.27
CA MET A 102 9.32 -4.57 -12.26
C MET A 102 9.52 -5.11 -13.68
N ASP A 103 10.19 -6.25 -13.83
CA ASP A 103 10.34 -6.94 -15.11
C ASP A 103 8.97 -7.34 -15.69
N ILE A 104 8.11 -7.97 -14.87
CA ILE A 104 6.72 -8.31 -15.23
C ILE A 104 5.92 -7.07 -15.66
N ILE A 105 6.06 -5.97 -14.94
CA ILE A 105 5.35 -4.71 -15.26
C ILE A 105 5.87 -4.10 -16.55
N SER A 106 7.19 -4.02 -16.73
CA SER A 106 7.80 -3.37 -17.89
C SER A 106 7.68 -4.17 -19.19
N SER A 107 7.61 -5.50 -19.10
CA SER A 107 7.37 -6.39 -20.24
C SER A 107 5.89 -6.49 -20.61
N GLU A 108 5.00 -5.86 -19.84
CA GLU A 108 3.55 -5.95 -19.96
C GLU A 108 3.04 -7.41 -19.98
N GLN A 109 3.77 -8.35 -19.36
CA GLN A 109 3.54 -9.80 -19.46
C GLN A 109 2.08 -10.21 -19.19
N TYR A 110 1.44 -9.53 -18.23
CA TYR A 110 0.05 -9.79 -17.84
C TYR A 110 -0.92 -8.63 -18.12
N ASN A 111 -0.46 -7.56 -18.79
CA ASN A 111 -1.25 -6.38 -19.14
C ASN A 111 -2.11 -5.85 -17.97
N TRP A 112 -1.49 -5.68 -16.80
CA TRP A 112 -2.20 -5.16 -15.62
C TRP A 112 -2.58 -3.69 -15.81
N ASP A 113 -3.80 -3.35 -15.38
CA ASP A 113 -4.30 -1.98 -15.50
C ASP A 113 -3.51 -0.98 -14.63
N ASP A 114 -3.58 0.30 -15.03
CA ASP A 114 -2.86 1.41 -14.39
C ASP A 114 -3.09 1.49 -12.87
N HIS A 115 -4.29 1.16 -12.38
CA HIS A 115 -4.56 1.20 -10.95
C HIS A 115 -3.75 0.16 -10.19
N ARG A 116 -3.61 -1.06 -10.71
CA ARG A 116 -2.75 -2.09 -10.11
C ARG A 116 -1.29 -1.67 -10.12
N LEU A 117 -0.83 -1.09 -11.23
CA LEU A 117 0.54 -0.58 -11.34
C LEU A 117 0.82 0.52 -10.30
N MET A 118 -0.10 1.47 -10.12
CA MET A 118 0.02 2.51 -9.09
C MET A 118 0.13 1.92 -7.68
N LEU A 119 -0.67 0.90 -7.36
CA LEU A 119 -0.59 0.22 -6.07
C LEU A 119 0.76 -0.45 -5.86
N PHE A 120 1.31 -1.08 -6.91
CA PHE A 120 2.64 -1.68 -6.83
C PHE A 120 3.74 -0.63 -6.67
N TYR A 121 3.74 0.44 -7.45
CA TYR A 121 4.72 1.51 -7.29
C TYR A 121 4.67 2.10 -5.88
N TYR A 122 3.47 2.27 -5.32
CA TYR A 122 3.32 2.79 -3.97
C TYR A 122 3.84 1.81 -2.91
N LYS A 123 3.54 0.51 -3.07
CA LYS A 123 4.06 -0.54 -2.19
C LYS A 123 5.57 -0.65 -2.25
N VAL A 124 6.15 -0.63 -3.45
CA VAL A 124 7.60 -0.66 -3.65
C VAL A 124 8.25 0.58 -3.04
N ALA A 125 7.64 1.77 -3.19
CA ALA A 125 8.13 2.97 -2.53
C ALA A 125 8.16 2.83 -1.00
N CYS A 126 7.13 2.22 -0.40
CA CYS A 126 7.10 1.97 1.04
C CYS A 126 8.16 0.96 1.49
N LEU A 127 8.49 -0.05 0.67
CA LEU A 127 9.62 -0.95 0.93
C LEU A 127 10.94 -0.18 0.99
N TYR A 128 11.23 0.65 0.00
CA TYR A 128 12.44 1.46 -0.02
C TYR A 128 12.47 2.50 1.10
N PHE A 129 11.34 3.12 1.43
CA PHE A 129 11.23 4.05 2.54
C PHE A 129 11.53 3.35 3.88
N GLY A 130 10.88 2.21 4.13
CA GLY A 130 11.10 1.40 5.35
C GLY A 130 12.50 0.82 5.46
N SER A 131 13.22 0.64 4.33
CA SER A 131 14.63 0.25 4.31
C SER A 131 15.60 1.45 4.38
N ASN A 132 15.11 2.65 4.70
CA ASN A 132 15.86 3.90 4.74
C ASN A 132 16.50 4.34 3.39
N ASN A 133 16.03 3.81 2.27
CA ASN A 133 16.45 4.23 0.92
C ASN A 133 15.47 5.25 0.34
N ASN A 134 15.48 6.45 0.92
CA ASN A 134 14.55 7.53 0.58
C ASN A 134 14.65 7.98 -0.89
N SER A 135 15.84 7.94 -1.48
CA SER A 135 16.02 8.29 -2.90
C SER A 135 15.23 7.36 -3.81
N LYS A 136 15.34 6.03 -3.62
CA LYS A 136 14.58 5.07 -4.41
C LYS A 136 13.09 5.15 -4.12
N ALA A 137 12.69 5.39 -2.87
CA ALA A 137 11.29 5.63 -2.54
C ALA A 137 10.71 6.78 -3.39
N ILE A 138 11.42 7.91 -3.48
CA ILE A 138 11.03 9.07 -4.29
C ILE A 138 10.91 8.71 -5.78
N ASP A 139 11.85 7.93 -6.34
CA ASP A 139 11.79 7.49 -7.74
C ASP A 139 10.45 6.79 -8.05
N TYR A 140 10.04 5.84 -7.20
CA TYR A 140 8.79 5.10 -7.37
C TYR A 140 7.55 5.96 -7.09
N LEU A 141 7.62 6.90 -6.14
CA LEU A 141 6.53 7.83 -5.87
C LEU A 141 6.29 8.79 -7.04
N ASN A 142 7.36 9.19 -7.73
CA ASN A 142 7.27 10.02 -8.93
C ASN A 142 6.55 9.32 -10.08
N LEU A 143 6.62 7.98 -10.19
CA LEU A 143 5.83 7.20 -11.16
C LEU A 143 4.32 7.35 -10.95
N ILE A 144 3.89 7.67 -9.73
CA ILE A 144 2.48 7.94 -9.39
C ILE A 144 2.19 9.43 -9.57
N ILE A 145 3.01 10.28 -8.96
CA ILE A 145 2.79 11.72 -8.86
C ILE A 145 2.75 12.41 -10.23
N ASN A 146 3.55 11.92 -11.18
CA ASN A 146 3.73 12.52 -12.50
C ASN A 146 2.89 11.85 -13.61
N GLN A 147 1.90 11.03 -13.26
CA GLN A 147 0.99 10.44 -14.24
C GLN A 147 0.17 11.51 -14.98
N LYS A 148 -0.20 11.21 -16.22
CA LYS A 148 -0.95 12.13 -17.12
C LYS A 148 -2.29 12.58 -16.53
N ASN A 149 -2.95 11.72 -15.77
CA ASN A 149 -4.22 12.04 -15.11
C ASN A 149 -4.04 12.06 -13.57
N PRO A 150 -3.67 13.20 -12.97
CA PRO A 150 -3.44 13.31 -11.53
C PRO A 150 -4.72 13.20 -10.69
N ASP A 151 -5.90 13.30 -11.29
CA ASP A 151 -7.19 13.09 -10.62
C ASP A 151 -7.60 11.61 -10.60
N TYR A 152 -6.89 10.74 -11.32
CA TYR A 152 -7.09 9.31 -11.22
C TYR A 152 -6.59 8.81 -9.86
N ARG A 153 -7.49 8.18 -9.09
CA ARG A 153 -7.18 7.62 -7.77
C ARG A 153 -6.53 8.65 -6.83
N GLN A 154 -7.25 9.75 -6.60
CA GLN A 154 -6.85 10.84 -5.70
C GLN A 154 -6.42 10.36 -4.30
N ASP A 155 -6.96 9.23 -3.83
CA ASP A 155 -6.54 8.57 -2.59
C ASP A 155 -5.06 8.17 -2.61
N ILE A 156 -4.65 7.39 -3.62
CA ILE A 156 -3.25 6.93 -3.76
C ILE A 156 -2.33 8.12 -4.05
N GLN A 157 -2.76 9.05 -4.91
CA GLN A 157 -2.02 10.28 -5.21
C GLN A 157 -1.73 11.11 -3.95
N SER A 158 -2.73 11.27 -3.08
CA SER A 158 -2.58 11.95 -1.80
C SER A 158 -1.48 11.31 -0.95
N PHE A 159 -1.56 10.00 -0.73
CA PHE A 159 -0.56 9.31 0.10
C PHE A 159 0.82 9.26 -0.55
N ALA A 160 0.91 9.16 -1.88
CA ALA A 160 2.18 9.20 -2.59
C ALA A 160 2.88 10.56 -2.43
N ARG A 161 2.13 11.67 -2.56
CA ARG A 161 2.64 13.03 -2.35
C ARG A 161 3.09 13.28 -0.92
N ILE A 162 2.34 12.77 0.05
CA ILE A 162 2.69 12.86 1.47
C ILE A 162 3.97 12.08 1.74
N LEU A 163 4.06 10.83 1.29
CA LEU A 163 5.26 10.01 1.50
C LEU A 163 6.49 10.59 0.78
N SER A 164 6.31 11.18 -0.41
CA SER A 164 7.40 11.82 -1.15
C SER A 164 7.94 13.02 -0.39
N LEU A 165 7.04 13.84 0.18
CA LEU A 165 7.43 14.96 1.02
C LEU A 165 8.22 14.50 2.25
N ILE A 166 7.77 13.44 2.92
CA ILE A 166 8.48 12.84 4.06
C ILE A 166 9.87 12.34 3.63
N ALA A 167 9.95 11.58 2.55
CA ALA A 167 11.23 11.07 2.04
C ALA A 167 12.21 12.19 1.66
N HIS A 168 11.73 13.32 1.13
CA HIS A 168 12.56 14.49 0.86
C HIS A 168 13.01 15.21 2.13
N PHE A 169 12.16 15.23 3.16
CA PHE A 169 12.53 15.75 4.47
C PHE A 169 13.65 14.92 5.09
N GLU A 170 13.56 13.59 5.04
CA GLU A 170 14.60 12.67 5.52
C GLU A 170 15.94 12.82 4.77
N LEU A 171 15.91 13.19 3.49
CA LEU A 171 17.12 13.50 2.71
C LEU A 171 17.73 14.88 3.02
N GLY A 172 17.06 15.72 3.81
CA GLY A 172 17.52 17.08 4.09
C GLY A 172 17.32 18.06 2.92
N ASN A 173 16.42 17.76 1.98
CA ASN A 173 16.18 18.61 0.80
C ASN A 173 15.30 19.84 1.13
N GLU A 174 15.73 20.70 2.06
CA GLU A 174 14.92 21.78 2.66
C GLU A 174 14.20 22.66 1.63
N ARG A 175 14.91 23.12 0.59
CA ARG A 175 14.32 23.96 -0.47
C ARG A 175 13.19 23.22 -1.20
N LEU A 176 13.42 21.97 -1.58
CA LEU A 176 12.45 21.17 -2.32
C LEU A 176 11.23 20.85 -1.45
N VAL A 177 11.44 20.55 -0.16
CA VAL A 177 10.40 20.36 0.84
C VAL A 177 9.50 21.60 0.90
N GLU A 178 10.05 22.81 0.93
CA GLU A 178 9.25 24.05 0.97
C GLU A 178 8.32 24.19 -0.26
N TYR A 179 8.84 23.90 -1.45
CA TYR A 179 8.03 23.90 -2.68
C TYR A 179 6.99 22.78 -2.69
N GLN A 180 7.38 21.58 -2.26
CA GLN A 180 6.49 20.42 -2.24
C GLN A 180 5.35 20.61 -1.25
N ILE A 181 5.57 21.19 -0.06
CA ILE A 181 4.49 21.52 0.89
C ILE A 181 3.38 22.33 0.20
N LYS A 182 3.74 23.36 -0.58
CA LYS A 182 2.78 24.20 -1.32
C LYS A 182 2.01 23.38 -2.38
N SER A 183 2.71 22.46 -3.06
CA SER A 183 2.13 21.57 -4.06
C SER A 183 1.15 20.56 -3.45
N VAL A 184 1.57 19.86 -2.39
CA VAL A 184 0.74 18.88 -1.65
C VAL A 184 -0.48 19.58 -1.04
N TYR A 185 -0.29 20.75 -0.41
CA TYR A 185 -1.38 21.56 0.12
C TYR A 185 -2.42 21.88 -0.97
N ARG A 186 -1.98 22.35 -2.14
CA ARG A 186 -2.89 22.68 -3.26
C ARG A 186 -3.64 21.45 -3.76
N PHE A 187 -2.98 20.28 -3.80
CA PHE A 187 -3.61 19.03 -4.21
C PHE A 187 -4.68 18.60 -3.22
N LEU A 188 -4.34 18.50 -1.93
CA LEU A 188 -5.27 18.11 -0.87
C LEU A 188 -6.48 19.06 -0.78
N GLY A 189 -6.26 20.37 -0.95
CA GLY A 189 -7.34 21.35 -0.94
C GLY A 189 -8.35 21.24 -2.08
N LYS A 190 -8.04 20.49 -3.15
CA LYS A 190 -8.97 20.20 -4.26
C LYS A 190 -9.75 18.91 -4.08
N MET A 191 -9.35 18.05 -3.14
CA MET A 191 -10.03 16.78 -2.90
C MET A 191 -11.38 17.04 -2.24
N LYS A 192 -12.44 16.44 -2.80
CA LYS A 192 -13.81 16.57 -2.26
C LYS A 192 -13.96 15.85 -0.92
N ASP A 193 -13.30 14.69 -0.79
CA ASP A 193 -13.39 13.81 0.38
C ASP A 193 -12.01 13.63 1.01
N LEU A 194 -11.72 14.41 2.05
CA LEU A 194 -10.51 14.26 2.87
C LEU A 194 -10.82 13.39 4.09
N HIS A 195 -10.17 12.22 4.18
CA HIS A 195 -10.19 11.39 5.39
C HIS A 195 -9.53 12.10 6.58
N GLN A 196 -9.84 11.73 7.82
CA GLN A 196 -9.34 12.45 9.01
C GLN A 196 -7.81 12.51 9.05
N VAL A 197 -7.13 11.42 8.65
CA VAL A 197 -5.66 11.40 8.52
C VAL A 197 -5.16 12.46 7.55
N GLN A 198 -5.76 12.57 6.37
CA GLN A 198 -5.39 13.57 5.37
C GLN A 198 -5.68 14.99 5.88
N GLN A 199 -6.76 15.19 6.64
CA GLN A 199 -7.08 16.48 7.25
C GLN A 199 -6.03 16.90 8.30
N GLU A 200 -5.59 15.99 9.17
CA GLU A 200 -4.52 16.33 10.14
C GLU A 200 -3.19 16.59 9.46
N ILE A 201 -2.84 15.79 8.44
CA ILE A 201 -1.64 16.03 7.63
C ILE A 201 -1.76 17.39 6.93
N PHE A 202 -2.90 17.72 6.35
CA PHE A 202 -3.15 19.02 5.74
C PHE A 202 -2.98 20.18 6.73
N ARG A 203 -3.51 20.04 7.95
CA ARG A 203 -3.35 21.05 9.02
C ARG A 203 -1.89 21.20 9.42
N PHE A 204 -1.15 20.10 9.57
CA PHE A 204 0.28 20.10 9.83
C PHE A 204 1.02 20.87 8.73
N LEU A 205 0.83 20.47 7.47
CA LEU A 205 1.47 21.09 6.29
C LEU A 205 1.16 22.58 6.13
N ARG A 206 -0.02 23.04 6.55
CA ARG A 206 -0.38 24.46 6.51
C ARG A 206 0.45 25.31 7.48
N ARG A 207 0.93 24.71 8.57
CA ARG A 207 1.68 25.41 9.63
C ARG A 207 3.20 25.31 9.43
N THR A 208 3.69 24.22 8.83
CA THR A 208 5.13 23.94 8.62
C THR A 208 5.92 25.09 7.99
N PRO A 209 5.46 25.79 6.93
CA PRO A 209 6.25 26.86 6.29
C PRO A 209 6.55 28.07 7.19
N LYS A 210 5.85 28.21 8.33
CA LYS A 210 6.01 29.33 9.26
C LYS A 210 6.78 28.96 10.52
N MET A 211 7.21 27.70 10.66
CA MET A 211 7.83 27.17 11.87
C MET A 211 9.35 27.34 11.85
N ARG A 212 9.92 27.60 13.03
CA ARG A 212 11.36 27.50 13.26
C ARG A 212 11.74 26.03 13.50
N ALA A 213 12.98 25.66 13.17
CA ALA A 213 13.47 24.28 13.31
C ALA A 213 13.25 23.69 14.72
N ASN A 214 13.37 24.50 15.76
CA ASN A 214 13.14 24.08 17.15
C ASN A 214 11.67 23.81 17.52
N GLN A 215 10.71 24.27 16.70
CA GLN A 215 9.27 24.01 16.89
C GLN A 215 8.79 22.77 16.14
N LEU A 216 9.55 22.34 15.12
CA LEU A 216 9.17 21.25 14.23
C LEU A 216 9.01 19.92 14.99
N LYS A 217 9.91 19.64 15.94
CA LYS A 217 9.84 18.43 16.78
C LYS A 217 8.52 18.33 17.53
N GLN A 218 8.06 19.44 18.14
CA GLN A 218 6.79 19.43 18.88
C GLN A 218 5.60 19.19 17.95
N GLU A 219 5.60 19.78 16.76
CA GLU A 219 4.49 19.60 15.81
C GLU A 219 4.42 18.20 15.22
N PHE A 220 5.57 17.50 15.10
CA PHE A 220 5.56 16.06 14.80
C PHE A 220 4.96 15.23 15.94
N ILE A 221 5.30 15.54 17.20
CA ILE A 221 4.71 14.88 18.38
C ILE A 221 3.19 15.10 18.40
N ASP A 222 2.73 16.32 18.13
CA ASP A 222 1.31 16.66 18.10
C ASP A 222 0.59 15.96 16.94
N LEU A 223 1.21 15.89 15.75
CA LEU A 223 0.69 15.14 14.61
C LEU A 223 0.56 13.65 14.95
N LYS A 224 1.62 13.03 15.50
CA LYS A 224 1.63 11.63 15.89
C LYS A 224 0.50 11.31 16.88
N THR A 225 0.38 12.12 17.94
CA THR A 225 -0.66 11.95 18.96
C THR A 225 -2.05 11.91 18.34
N LYS A 226 -2.34 12.84 17.43
CA LYS A 226 -3.63 12.88 16.72
C LYS A 226 -3.82 11.69 15.78
N LEU A 227 -2.78 11.26 15.07
CA LEU A 227 -2.84 10.10 14.20
C LEU A 227 -3.12 8.82 15.01
N GLU A 228 -2.54 8.66 16.19
CA GLU A 228 -2.84 7.56 17.11
C GLU A 228 -4.30 7.58 17.59
N GLU A 229 -4.85 8.76 17.90
CA GLU A 229 -6.27 8.92 18.23
C GLU A 229 -7.18 8.53 17.06
N ILE A 230 -6.82 8.94 15.84
CA ILE A 230 -7.57 8.60 14.62
C ILE A 230 -7.50 7.10 14.34
N LYS A 231 -6.35 6.45 14.52
CA LYS A 231 -6.17 5.00 14.34
C LYS A 231 -7.08 4.17 15.24
N ARG A 232 -7.45 4.68 16.42
CA ARG A 232 -8.40 4.02 17.35
C ARG A 232 -9.85 4.11 16.88
N LYS A 233 -10.19 4.96 15.91
CA LYS A 233 -11.55 5.11 15.40
C LYS A 233 -11.87 3.98 14.41
N PRO A 234 -12.98 3.22 14.59
CA PRO A 234 -13.30 2.03 13.78
C PRO A 234 -13.38 2.25 12.26
N TYR A 235 -13.61 3.48 11.81
CA TYR A 235 -13.82 3.82 10.38
C TYR A 235 -12.67 4.61 9.74
N GLU A 236 -11.65 4.98 10.50
CA GLU A 236 -10.53 5.81 10.02
C GLU A 236 -9.22 5.01 9.86
N GLY A 237 -9.28 3.68 9.98
CA GLY A 237 -8.12 2.81 9.85
C GLY A 237 -7.56 2.72 8.43
N ARG A 238 -8.39 2.96 7.39
CA ARG A 238 -8.05 2.71 5.99
C ARG A 238 -6.81 3.50 5.49
N PRO A 239 -6.66 4.81 5.79
CA PRO A 239 -5.42 5.54 5.52
C PRO A 239 -4.13 4.87 6.03
N PHE A 240 -4.16 4.26 7.21
CA PHE A 240 -2.99 3.61 7.81
C PHE A 240 -2.60 2.29 7.14
N LEU A 241 -3.42 1.78 6.21
CA LEU A 241 -3.10 0.62 5.38
C LEU A 241 -2.13 0.97 4.25
N TYR A 242 -2.05 2.26 3.89
CA TYR A 242 -1.19 2.76 2.82
C TYR A 242 0.20 3.11 3.38
N LEU A 243 0.25 3.78 4.52
CA LEU A 243 1.49 4.19 5.16
C LEU A 243 1.36 4.07 6.68
N ASP A 244 2.29 3.37 7.33
CA ASP A 244 2.40 3.42 8.79
C ASP A 244 3.10 4.70 9.24
N ILE A 245 2.44 5.83 8.98
CA ILE A 245 2.91 7.19 9.27
C ILE A 245 3.08 7.45 10.79
N ILE A 246 2.59 6.55 11.65
CA ILE A 246 2.76 6.65 13.10
C ILE A 246 4.11 6.09 13.55
N SER A 247 4.63 5.10 12.83
CA SER A 247 5.91 4.46 13.12
C SER A 247 7.10 5.30 12.67
N TRP A 248 6.91 6.13 11.63
CA TRP A 248 7.79 7.27 11.32
C TRP A 248 7.62 8.37 12.37
#